data_AF-A0A3S4JVR5-F1
#
_entry.id   AF-A0A3S4JVR5-F1
#
_cell.length_a   1.000
_cell.length_b   1.000
_cell.length_c   1.000
_cell.angle_alpha   90.00
_cell.angle_beta   90.00
_cell.angle_gamma   90.00
#
_symmetry.space_group_name_H-M   'P 1'
#
loop_
_entity.id
_entity.type
_entity.pdbx_description
1 polymer ?
#
loop_
_entity_poly.entity_id
_entity_poly.type
_entity_poly.pdbx_seq_one_letter_code
_entity_poly.pdbx_strand_id
1 'polypeptide(L)'
;MSHSKTSERIQPYAQPAGGLDSIKSTTVSLLKEKVPGSRYKTLFHQNQPDGFDCPGCAWPDREHTSTFEFCENGVKAVAAEATSKRIGADFFARHSVAQLLEQSDYELEQHGRLTEPLAYDAASDRYLPIAWSDAYARIAGHLKALPDPNQASFYVSGRTSNETAFLFQLFVRMYGTNNFPDCSNLCHESSSRALPQTVAWARPRWCWRTSSTPTPSWCSARTRPPTTRAC
;
A
#
# COMPACT_ATOMS: atom_id res chain seq x y z
N MET A 1 -34.39 -10.68 0.53
CA MET A 1 -33.71 -10.36 1.79
C MET A 1 -33.73 -8.85 1.96
N SER A 2 -34.42 -8.35 3.00
CA SER A 2 -34.56 -6.91 3.25
C SER A 2 -33.28 -6.39 3.91
N HIS A 3 -32.48 -5.63 3.16
CA HIS A 3 -31.37 -4.89 3.75
C HIS A 3 -31.97 -3.74 4.58
N SER A 4 -32.14 -3.97 5.88
CA SER A 4 -32.40 -2.90 6.84
C SER A 4 -31.24 -1.91 6.78
N LYS A 5 -31.47 -0.75 6.15
CA LYS A 5 -30.57 0.41 6.25
C LYS A 5 -30.58 0.88 7.69
N THR A 6 -29.69 0.34 8.50
CA THR A 6 -29.33 0.96 9.77
C THR A 6 -28.77 2.33 9.41
N SER A 7 -29.43 3.40 9.87
CA SER A 7 -28.87 4.74 9.69
C SER A 7 -27.59 4.80 10.52
N GLU A 8 -26.43 4.62 9.89
CA GLU A 8 -25.15 4.93 10.53
C GLU A 8 -25.13 6.43 10.79
N ARG A 9 -25.58 6.80 11.99
CA ARG A 9 -25.52 8.19 12.46
C ARG A 9 -24.08 8.48 12.80
N ILE A 10 -23.47 9.41 12.06
CA ILE A 10 -22.23 10.06 12.47
C ILE A 10 -22.54 10.78 13.79
N GLN A 11 -22.12 10.18 14.90
CA GLN A 11 -22.31 10.75 16.23
C GLN A 11 -21.22 11.79 16.50
N PRO A 12 -21.54 12.89 17.20
CA PRO A 12 -20.52 13.84 17.64
C PRO A 12 -19.47 13.12 18.51
N TYR A 13 -18.22 13.11 18.05
CA TYR A 13 -17.09 12.58 18.82
C TYR A 13 -16.58 13.67 19.77
N ALA A 14 -16.89 13.53 21.06
CA ALA A 14 -16.54 14.51 22.10
C ALA A 14 -15.15 14.26 22.73
N GLN A 15 -14.50 13.14 22.39
CA GLN A 15 -13.20 12.79 22.94
C GLN A 15 -12.07 13.53 22.18
N PRO A 16 -10.92 13.75 22.83
CA PRO A 16 -9.73 14.29 22.16
C PRO A 16 -9.31 13.42 20.96
N ALA A 17 -8.90 14.04 19.86
CA ALA A 17 -8.38 13.34 18.68
C ALA A 17 -7.03 12.60 18.94
N GLY A 18 -6.40 12.87 20.07
CA GLY A 18 -5.17 12.24 20.55
C GLY A 18 -5.15 12.18 22.08
N GLY A 19 -4.54 11.16 22.66
CA GLY A 19 -4.43 11.01 24.12
C GLY A 19 -4.32 9.54 24.55
N LEU A 20 -4.64 9.27 25.81
CA LEU A 20 -4.57 7.92 26.40
C LEU A 20 -5.44 6.91 25.64
N ASP A 21 -6.60 7.33 25.12
CA ASP A 21 -7.47 6.48 24.33
C ASP A 21 -6.84 6.07 22.99
N SER A 22 -6.12 6.97 22.33
CA SER A 22 -5.38 6.66 21.09
C SER A 22 -4.21 5.72 21.36
N ILE A 23 -3.52 5.88 22.51
CA ILE A 23 -2.46 4.95 22.95
C ILE A 23 -3.05 3.57 23.24
N LYS A 24 -4.19 3.51 23.93
CA LYS A 24 -4.90 2.26 24.21
C LYS A 24 -5.34 1.57 22.93
N SER A 25 -5.97 2.29 22.00
CA SER A 25 -6.40 1.74 20.70
C SER A 25 -5.22 1.21 19.90
N THR A 26 -4.15 2.00 19.82
CA THR A 26 -2.88 1.61 19.19
C THR A 26 -2.32 0.32 19.80
N THR A 27 -2.28 0.22 21.12
CA THR A 27 -1.78 -0.96 21.84
C THR A 27 -2.65 -2.18 21.54
N VAL A 28 -3.98 -2.02 21.53
CA VAL A 28 -4.91 -3.09 21.17
C VAL A 28 -4.66 -3.58 19.75
N SER A 29 -4.42 -2.68 18.79
CA SER A 29 -4.11 -3.05 17.41
C SER A 29 -2.79 -3.82 17.28
N LEU A 30 -1.73 -3.38 17.96
CA LEU A 30 -0.45 -4.10 17.98
C LEU A 30 -0.59 -5.52 18.54
N LEU A 31 -1.36 -5.68 19.61
CA LEU A 31 -1.64 -6.98 20.21
C LEU A 31 -2.52 -7.87 19.30
N LYS A 32 -3.58 -7.29 18.69
CA LYS A 32 -4.45 -8.01 17.76
C LYS A 32 -3.68 -8.53 16.55
N GLU A 33 -2.74 -7.75 16.03
CA GLU A 33 -1.87 -8.18 14.93
C GLU A 33 -0.67 -9.03 15.37
N LYS A 34 -0.59 -9.37 16.66
CA LYS A 34 0.52 -10.16 17.23
C LYS A 34 1.88 -9.60 16.84
N VAL A 35 2.01 -8.27 16.75
CA VAL A 35 3.25 -7.62 16.35
C VAL A 35 4.32 -7.93 17.40
N PRO A 36 5.46 -8.55 17.04
CA PRO A 36 6.52 -8.80 18.01
C PRO A 36 7.05 -7.48 18.59
N GLY A 37 7.33 -7.43 19.89
CA GLY A 37 7.83 -6.21 20.54
C GLY A 37 9.11 -5.65 19.90
N SER A 38 9.95 -6.52 19.31
CA SER A 38 11.13 -6.11 18.54
C SER A 38 10.82 -5.27 17.29
N ARG A 39 9.58 -5.31 16.79
CA ARG A 39 9.08 -4.54 15.65
C ARG A 39 8.37 -3.25 16.04
N TYR A 40 8.14 -2.99 17.33
CA TYR A 40 7.55 -1.71 17.77
C TYR A 40 8.48 -0.53 17.43
N LYS A 41 9.79 -0.77 17.36
CA LYS A 41 10.76 0.23 16.93
C LYS A 41 10.49 0.78 15.53
N THR A 42 9.82 0.02 14.66
CA THR A 42 9.45 0.45 13.30
C THR A 42 8.54 1.67 13.33
N LEU A 43 7.72 1.84 14.38
CA LEU A 43 6.88 3.03 14.54
C LEU A 43 7.72 4.30 14.71
N PHE A 44 8.88 4.22 15.39
CA PHE A 44 9.76 5.38 15.56
C PHE A 44 10.54 5.77 14.30
N HIS A 45 10.55 4.91 13.28
CA HIS A 45 11.12 5.23 11.96
C HIS A 45 10.06 5.71 10.96
N GLN A 46 8.80 5.82 11.39
CA GLN A 46 7.72 6.30 10.55
C GLN A 46 7.78 7.83 10.45
N ASN A 47 7.71 8.36 9.23
CA ASN A 47 7.76 9.79 8.91
C ASN A 47 9.02 10.51 9.44
N GLN A 48 10.12 9.78 9.58
CA GLN A 48 11.43 10.33 9.97
C GLN A 48 12.33 10.56 8.75
N PRO A 49 13.31 11.48 8.81
CA PRO A 49 14.20 11.80 7.68
C PRO A 49 14.99 10.61 7.12
N ASP A 50 15.38 9.68 7.99
CA ASP A 50 16.07 8.42 7.68
C ASP A 50 15.16 7.20 7.80
N GLY A 51 13.85 7.44 7.77
CA GLY A 51 12.79 6.48 7.99
C GLY A 51 12.02 6.10 6.73
N PHE A 52 10.72 5.84 6.90
CA PHE A 52 9.79 5.56 5.81
C PHE A 52 8.48 6.34 5.98
N ASP A 53 7.84 6.68 4.87
CA ASP A 53 6.56 7.38 4.90
C ASP A 53 5.44 6.45 5.39
N CYS A 54 4.60 6.97 6.27
CA CYS A 54 3.45 6.29 6.80
C CYS A 54 2.55 5.82 5.65
N PRO A 55 2.38 4.50 5.46
CA PRO A 55 1.73 4.02 4.25
C PRO A 55 0.20 4.21 4.32
N GLY A 56 -0.34 4.56 5.49
CA GLY A 56 -1.74 4.96 5.69
C GLY A 56 -1.97 6.48 5.79
N CYS A 57 -0.97 7.33 5.53
CA CYS A 57 -1.13 8.78 5.70
C CYS A 57 -1.78 9.44 4.48
N ALA A 58 -2.73 10.34 4.76
CA ALA A 58 -3.26 11.32 3.81
C ALA A 58 -2.79 12.76 4.13
N TRP A 59 -1.89 12.91 5.11
CA TRP A 59 -1.46 14.21 5.61
C TRP A 59 -0.07 14.58 5.07
N PRO A 60 0.17 15.84 4.68
CA PRO A 60 1.50 16.28 4.26
C PRO A 60 2.50 16.18 5.42
N ASP A 61 3.70 15.72 5.11
CA ASP A 61 4.80 15.68 6.07
C ASP A 61 5.07 17.10 6.58
N ARG A 62 5.02 17.26 7.91
CA ARG A 62 5.49 18.47 8.56
C ARG A 62 7.02 18.49 8.53
N GLU A 63 7.62 19.65 8.81
CA GLU A 63 9.04 19.70 9.12
C GLU A 63 9.34 18.67 10.23
N HIS A 64 10.21 17.69 9.93
CA HIS A 64 10.54 16.57 10.81
C HIS A 64 11.12 17.08 12.13
N THR A 65 10.27 17.27 13.13
CA THR A 65 10.63 17.91 14.41
C THR A 65 10.21 17.09 15.62
N SER A 66 9.35 16.08 15.46
CA SER A 66 8.90 15.19 16.55
C SER A 66 9.41 13.76 16.41
N THR A 67 9.65 13.11 17.55
CA THR A 67 9.92 11.66 17.65
C THR A 67 8.66 10.83 17.40
N PHE A 68 7.48 11.44 17.49
CA PHE A 68 6.17 10.81 17.25
C PHE A 68 5.46 11.53 16.12
N GLU A 69 5.64 11.02 14.90
CA GLU A 69 5.03 11.57 13.67
C GLU A 69 4.04 10.58 13.06
N PHE A 70 3.25 9.87 13.89
CA PHE A 70 2.25 8.92 13.42
C PHE A 70 0.94 9.06 14.20
N CYS A 71 -0.18 8.84 13.51
CA CYS A 71 -1.51 8.77 14.10
C CYS A 71 -1.94 7.32 14.33
N GLU A 72 -3.05 7.10 15.04
CA GLU A 72 -3.60 5.76 15.30
C GLU A 72 -3.78 4.93 14.02
N ASN A 73 -4.26 5.53 12.93
CA ASN A 73 -4.42 4.84 11.64
C ASN A 73 -3.07 4.48 11.01
N GLY A 74 -2.07 5.34 11.18
CA GLY A 74 -0.69 5.06 10.79
C GLY A 74 -0.13 3.85 11.54
N VAL A 75 -0.41 3.73 12.84
CA VAL A 75 0.01 2.58 13.62
C VAL A 75 -0.73 1.31 13.21
N LYS A 76 -2.05 1.38 12.97
CA LYS A 76 -2.82 0.23 12.45
C LYS A 76 -2.26 -0.28 11.13
N ALA A 77 -1.91 0.62 10.22
CA ALA A 77 -1.31 0.26 8.94
C ALA A 77 0.04 -0.45 9.14
N VAL A 78 0.92 0.09 9.98
CA VAL A 78 2.21 -0.56 10.28
C VAL A 78 2.03 -1.87 11.03
N ALA A 79 1.05 -1.96 11.93
CA ALA A 79 0.74 -3.19 12.67
C ALA A 79 0.29 -4.32 11.74
N ALA A 80 -0.57 -4.01 10.76
CA ALA A 80 -0.99 -4.96 9.74
C ALA A 80 0.19 -5.47 8.91
N GLU A 81 1.08 -4.58 8.47
CA GLU A 81 2.30 -4.96 7.72
C GLU A 81 3.31 -5.75 8.58
N ALA A 82 3.42 -5.40 9.87
CA ALA A 82 4.36 -5.99 10.81
C ALA A 82 3.84 -7.26 11.49
N THR A 83 2.59 -7.66 11.23
CA THR A 83 1.90 -8.81 11.82
C THR A 83 2.80 -10.05 11.88
N SER A 84 2.66 -10.87 12.92
CA SER A 84 3.34 -12.18 13.00
C SER A 84 2.50 -13.33 12.49
N LYS A 85 1.22 -13.10 12.17
CA LYS A 85 0.31 -14.15 11.67
C LYS A 85 0.76 -14.60 10.28
N ARG A 86 0.85 -15.90 10.08
CA ARG A 86 1.31 -16.50 8.81
C ARG A 86 0.39 -17.65 8.45
N ILE A 87 0.10 -17.77 7.15
CA ILE A 87 -0.56 -18.93 6.57
C ILE A 87 0.29 -19.48 5.42
N GLY A 88 0.25 -20.81 5.28
CA GLY A 88 0.93 -21.55 4.23
C GLY A 88 0.03 -22.65 3.66
N ALA A 89 0.63 -23.60 2.94
CA ALA A 89 -0.08 -24.67 2.25
C ALA A 89 -1.05 -25.47 3.13
N ASP A 90 -0.74 -25.65 4.42
CA ASP A 90 -1.59 -26.39 5.36
C ASP A 90 -2.96 -25.73 5.59
N PHE A 91 -3.01 -24.40 5.55
CA PHE A 91 -4.26 -23.65 5.66
C PHE A 91 -5.15 -23.88 4.45
N PHE A 92 -4.57 -23.81 3.24
CA PHE A 92 -5.30 -24.00 1.98
C PHE A 92 -5.65 -25.46 1.69
N ALA A 93 -4.92 -26.41 2.28
CA ALA A 93 -5.32 -27.82 2.28
C ALA A 93 -6.63 -28.05 3.06
N ARG A 94 -6.93 -27.20 4.06
CA ARG A 94 -8.15 -27.30 4.89
C ARG A 94 -9.32 -26.48 4.35
N HIS A 95 -9.07 -25.39 3.62
CA HIS A 95 -10.11 -24.48 3.11
C HIS A 95 -10.22 -24.50 1.59
N SER A 96 -11.43 -24.73 1.08
CA SER A 96 -11.70 -24.55 -0.36
C SER A 96 -11.87 -23.06 -0.69
N VAL A 97 -11.72 -22.69 -1.96
CA VAL A 97 -11.90 -21.30 -2.38
C VAL A 97 -13.34 -20.86 -2.17
N ALA A 98 -14.33 -21.74 -2.44
CA ALA A 98 -15.73 -21.45 -2.13
C ALA A 98 -15.96 -21.09 -0.65
N GLN A 99 -15.33 -21.81 0.29
CA GLN A 99 -15.44 -21.50 1.72
C GLN A 99 -14.78 -20.18 2.11
N LEU A 100 -13.70 -19.80 1.44
CA LEU A 100 -13.03 -18.52 1.68
C LEU A 100 -13.87 -17.36 1.13
N LEU A 101 -14.59 -17.54 0.04
CA LEU A 101 -15.48 -16.52 -0.55
C LEU A 101 -16.69 -16.16 0.32
N GLU A 102 -17.05 -17.00 1.29
CA GLU A 102 -18.11 -16.73 2.26
C GLU A 102 -17.66 -15.80 3.40
N GLN A 103 -16.36 -15.60 3.56
CA GLN A 103 -15.78 -14.79 4.62
C GLN A 103 -15.69 -13.32 4.21
N SER A 104 -15.78 -12.43 5.20
CA SER A 104 -15.52 -11.01 4.99
C SER A 104 -14.04 -10.72 4.76
N ASP A 105 -13.73 -9.61 4.10
CA ASP A 105 -12.35 -9.14 3.89
C ASP A 105 -11.56 -9.06 5.22
N TYR A 106 -12.25 -8.66 6.30
CA TYR A 106 -11.64 -8.63 7.63
C TYR A 106 -11.24 -10.02 8.11
N GLU A 107 -12.11 -11.01 8.00
CA GLU A 107 -11.81 -12.40 8.40
C GLU A 107 -10.67 -12.99 7.57
N LEU A 108 -10.66 -12.72 6.27
CA LEU A 108 -9.60 -13.16 5.36
C LEU A 108 -8.23 -12.60 5.79
N GLU A 109 -8.14 -11.31 6.07
CA GLU A 109 -6.92 -10.66 6.56
C GLU A 109 -6.46 -11.21 7.92
N GLN A 110 -7.40 -11.59 8.79
CA GLN A 110 -7.07 -12.09 10.13
C GLN A 110 -6.43 -13.49 10.14
N HIS A 111 -6.49 -14.26 9.04
CA HIS A 111 -5.74 -15.52 8.92
C HIS A 111 -4.23 -15.26 8.92
N GLY A 112 -3.80 -14.16 8.30
CA GLY A 112 -2.41 -13.70 8.29
C GLY A 112 -1.74 -13.72 6.92
N ARG A 113 -0.46 -13.37 6.91
CA ARG A 113 0.30 -13.17 5.67
C ARG A 113 0.63 -14.50 4.98
N LEU A 114 0.38 -14.57 3.67
CA LEU A 114 0.83 -15.64 2.79
C LEU A 114 2.36 -15.77 2.80
N THR A 115 2.86 -17.00 2.90
CA THR A 115 4.31 -17.28 3.04
C THR A 115 4.95 -17.94 1.81
N GLU A 116 4.14 -18.47 0.90
CA GLU A 116 4.59 -19.19 -0.29
C GLU A 116 3.64 -18.90 -1.46
N PRO A 117 4.11 -19.03 -2.71
CA PRO A 117 3.24 -18.85 -3.87
C PRO A 117 2.30 -20.05 -4.01
N LEU A 118 1.08 -19.76 -4.46
CA LEU A 118 0.01 -20.72 -4.60
C LEU A 118 -0.59 -20.64 -6.00
N ALA A 119 -1.07 -21.78 -6.50
CA ALA A 119 -1.81 -21.90 -7.74
C ALA A 119 -3.20 -22.47 -7.45
N TYR A 120 -4.24 -21.85 -8.01
CA TYR A 120 -5.58 -22.41 -7.92
C TYR A 120 -5.70 -23.69 -8.76
N ASP A 121 -6.23 -24.73 -8.13
CA ASP A 121 -6.61 -25.99 -8.77
C ASP A 121 -8.13 -26.14 -8.78
N ALA A 122 -8.69 -26.08 -9.99
CA ALA A 122 -10.15 -26.13 -10.19
C ALA A 122 -10.75 -27.51 -9.89
N ALA A 123 -9.97 -28.59 -10.00
CA ALA A 123 -10.46 -29.95 -9.74
C ALA A 123 -10.75 -30.18 -8.26
N SER A 124 -9.94 -29.60 -7.37
CA SER A 124 -10.10 -29.70 -5.92
C SER A 124 -10.73 -28.48 -5.25
N ASP A 125 -11.01 -27.40 -6.00
CA ASP A 125 -11.45 -26.09 -5.49
C ASP A 125 -10.51 -25.53 -4.42
N ARG A 126 -9.18 -25.68 -4.61
CA ARG A 126 -8.18 -25.31 -3.60
C ARG A 126 -6.98 -24.60 -4.19
N TYR A 127 -6.32 -23.82 -3.36
CA TYR A 127 -4.98 -23.31 -3.65
C TYR A 127 -3.93 -24.34 -3.27
N LEU A 128 -3.06 -24.69 -4.21
CA LEU A 128 -1.96 -25.62 -4.02
C LEU A 128 -0.62 -24.88 -4.06
N PRO A 129 0.37 -25.25 -3.23
CA PRO A 129 1.70 -24.67 -3.28
C PRO A 129 2.37 -24.95 -4.63
N ILE A 130 3.09 -23.95 -5.12
CA ILE A 130 3.87 -24.01 -6.35
C ILE A 130 5.27 -23.45 -6.08
N ALA A 131 6.29 -23.85 -6.84
CA ALA A 131 7.60 -23.21 -6.73
C ALA A 131 7.58 -21.81 -7.36
N TRP A 132 8.42 -20.90 -6.87
CA TRP A 132 8.58 -19.56 -7.47
C TRP A 132 8.95 -19.63 -8.95
N SER A 133 9.85 -20.54 -9.34
CA SER A 133 10.23 -20.75 -10.74
C SER A 133 9.03 -21.08 -11.62
N ASP A 134 8.13 -21.93 -11.13
CA ASP A 134 6.99 -22.43 -11.86
C ASP A 134 5.88 -21.37 -11.94
N ALA A 135 5.72 -20.59 -10.87
CA ALA A 135 4.85 -19.41 -10.87
C ALA A 135 5.30 -18.39 -11.94
N TYR A 136 6.59 -18.06 -11.99
CA TYR A 136 7.13 -17.16 -13.02
C TYR A 136 7.00 -17.75 -14.42
N ALA A 137 7.31 -19.03 -14.61
CA ALA A 137 7.18 -19.70 -15.90
C ALA A 137 5.73 -19.71 -16.40
N ARG A 138 4.77 -19.96 -15.50
CA ARG A 138 3.33 -19.93 -15.82
C ARG A 138 2.87 -18.54 -16.24
N ILE A 139 3.21 -17.50 -15.47
CA ILE A 139 2.89 -16.10 -15.81
C ILE A 139 3.49 -15.73 -17.17
N ALA A 140 4.78 -16.03 -17.37
CA ALA A 140 5.47 -15.76 -18.63
C ALA A 140 4.86 -16.53 -19.81
N GLY A 141 4.43 -17.77 -19.59
CA GLY A 141 3.75 -18.58 -20.60
C GLY A 141 2.43 -17.95 -21.05
N HIS A 142 1.59 -17.50 -20.11
CA HIS A 142 0.35 -16.81 -20.43
C HIS A 142 0.59 -15.50 -21.18
N LEU A 143 1.56 -14.68 -20.74
CA LEU A 143 1.89 -13.42 -21.41
C LEU A 143 2.40 -13.65 -22.84
N LYS A 144 3.31 -14.61 -23.05
CA LYS A 144 3.84 -14.92 -24.40
C LYS A 144 2.80 -15.53 -25.35
N ALA A 145 1.76 -16.15 -24.82
CA ALA A 145 0.69 -16.75 -25.61
C ALA A 145 -0.34 -15.72 -26.11
N LEU A 146 -0.32 -14.49 -25.60
CA LEU A 146 -1.24 -13.44 -26.05
C LEU A 146 -0.91 -13.03 -27.49
N PRO A 147 -1.89 -13.00 -28.42
CA PRO A 147 -1.69 -12.58 -29.80
C PRO A 147 -1.24 -11.13 -29.98
N ASP A 148 -1.59 -10.27 -29.03
CA ASP A 148 -1.24 -8.84 -29.01
C ASP A 148 -0.95 -8.42 -27.56
N PRO A 149 0.16 -7.70 -27.28
CA PRO A 149 0.49 -7.24 -25.92
C PRO A 149 -0.60 -6.37 -25.29
N ASN A 150 -1.44 -5.69 -26.08
CA ASN A 150 -2.57 -4.89 -25.59
C ASN A 150 -3.75 -5.72 -25.08
N GLN A 151 -3.69 -7.05 -25.13
CA GLN A 151 -4.66 -7.90 -24.44
C GLN A 151 -4.30 -8.14 -22.96
N ALA A 152 -3.11 -7.70 -22.52
CA ALA A 152 -2.74 -7.68 -21.12
C ALA A 152 -3.09 -6.32 -20.48
N SER A 153 -3.43 -6.34 -19.19
CA SER A 153 -3.59 -5.15 -18.35
C SER A 153 -2.78 -5.34 -17.08
N PHE A 154 -1.97 -4.33 -16.73
CA PHE A 154 -1.05 -4.40 -15.61
C PHE A 154 -1.43 -3.34 -14.59
N TYR A 155 -2.06 -3.78 -13.49
CA TYR A 155 -2.50 -2.89 -12.43
C TYR A 155 -1.40 -2.67 -11.38
N VAL A 156 -1.13 -1.41 -11.01
CA VAL A 156 -0.19 -1.08 -9.92
C VAL A 156 -0.89 -0.42 -8.74
N SER A 157 -0.52 -0.85 -7.53
CA SER A 157 -1.01 -0.26 -6.29
C SER A 157 -0.18 0.95 -5.88
N GLY A 158 -0.82 2.02 -5.42
CA GLY A 158 -0.17 3.21 -4.85
C GLY A 158 0.57 2.95 -3.53
N ARG A 159 0.44 1.74 -2.96
CA ARG A 159 1.25 1.26 -1.83
C ARG A 159 2.64 0.77 -2.27
N THR A 160 2.84 0.57 -3.57
CA THR A 160 4.12 0.12 -4.14
C THR A 160 5.16 1.24 -4.06
N SER A 161 6.41 0.91 -3.75
CA SER A 161 7.48 1.92 -3.75
C SER A 161 7.70 2.52 -5.14
N ASN A 162 8.20 3.76 -5.21
CA ASN A 162 8.46 4.43 -6.49
C ASN A 162 9.47 3.66 -7.35
N GLU A 163 10.48 3.03 -6.74
CA GLU A 163 11.49 2.23 -7.42
C GLU A 163 10.88 0.97 -8.03
N THR A 164 10.02 0.28 -7.28
CA THR A 164 9.35 -0.92 -7.76
C THR A 164 8.35 -0.57 -8.86
N ALA A 165 7.59 0.52 -8.69
CA ALA A 165 6.67 1.02 -9.69
C ALA A 165 7.41 1.43 -10.98
N PHE A 166 8.59 2.07 -10.86
CA PHE A 166 9.43 2.42 -12.00
C PHE A 166 9.92 1.18 -12.76
N LEU A 167 10.40 0.14 -12.07
CA LEU A 167 10.82 -1.10 -12.72
C LEU A 167 9.65 -1.82 -13.36
N PHE A 168 8.50 -1.86 -12.69
CA PHE A 168 7.30 -2.51 -13.20
C PHE A 168 6.79 -1.85 -14.49
N GLN A 169 6.73 -0.51 -14.54
CA GLN A 169 6.31 0.19 -15.75
C GLN A 169 7.30 0.02 -16.92
N LEU A 170 8.62 -0.07 -16.64
CA LEU A 170 9.61 -0.36 -17.68
C LEU A 170 9.36 -1.74 -18.27
N PHE A 171 9.14 -2.74 -17.41
CA PHE A 171 8.83 -4.09 -17.83
C PHE A 171 7.59 -4.13 -18.75
N VAL A 172 6.49 -3.47 -18.36
CA VAL A 172 5.25 -3.46 -19.16
C VAL A 172 5.44 -2.78 -20.52
N ARG A 173 6.21 -1.68 -20.55
CA ARG A 173 6.54 -1.01 -21.82
C ARG A 173 7.44 -1.85 -22.70
N MET A 174 8.40 -2.58 -22.13
CA MET A 174 9.22 -3.55 -22.87
C MET A 174 8.41 -4.76 -23.36
N TYR A 175 7.37 -5.16 -22.61
CA TYR A 175 6.42 -6.18 -23.05
C TYR A 175 5.60 -5.72 -24.28
N GLY A 176 5.46 -4.40 -24.48
CA GLY A 176 4.93 -3.82 -25.71
C GLY A 176 3.54 -3.18 -25.57
N THR A 177 3.09 -2.87 -24.36
CA THR A 177 1.81 -2.19 -24.13
C THR A 177 1.94 -0.97 -23.21
N ASN A 178 0.96 -0.07 -23.28
CA ASN A 178 0.73 1.00 -22.31
C ASN A 178 -0.54 0.78 -21.47
N ASN A 179 -1.14 -0.41 -21.52
CA ASN A 179 -2.31 -0.77 -20.70
C ASN A 179 -1.92 -0.96 -19.23
N PHE A 180 -1.80 0.16 -18.53
CA PHE A 180 -1.24 0.25 -17.19
C PHE A 180 -2.15 1.09 -16.29
N PRO A 181 -3.36 0.61 -15.96
CA PRO A 181 -4.21 1.30 -14.99
C PRO A 181 -3.58 1.25 -13.60
N ASP A 182 -3.77 2.30 -12.81
CA ASP A 182 -3.31 2.34 -11.43
C ASP A 182 -4.41 2.86 -10.49
N CYS A 183 -4.22 2.73 -9.18
CA CYS A 183 -5.22 3.17 -8.20
C CYS A 183 -5.55 4.67 -8.31
N SER A 184 -4.62 5.49 -8.82
CA SER A 184 -4.82 6.92 -9.05
C SER A 184 -5.81 7.21 -10.18
N ASN A 185 -6.05 6.28 -11.12
CA ASN A 185 -7.11 6.44 -12.12
C ASN A 185 -8.48 6.63 -11.44
N LEU A 186 -8.75 5.87 -10.37
CA LEU A 186 -9.99 6.00 -9.61
C LEU A 186 -10.00 7.22 -8.69
N CYS A 187 -8.88 7.51 -8.01
CA CYS A 187 -8.85 8.51 -6.94
C CYS A 187 -8.40 9.92 -7.35
N HIS A 188 -7.60 10.04 -8.41
CA HIS A 188 -6.88 11.28 -8.75
C HIS A 188 -6.97 11.70 -10.23
N GLU A 189 -7.56 10.89 -11.12
CA GLU A 189 -7.64 11.24 -12.56
C GLU A 189 -8.49 12.49 -12.80
N SER A 190 -9.63 12.62 -12.12
CA SER A 190 -10.50 13.80 -12.23
C SER A 190 -9.77 15.09 -11.88
N SER A 191 -9.01 15.07 -10.78
CA SER A 191 -8.18 16.21 -10.34
C SER A 191 -7.03 16.48 -11.32
N SER A 192 -6.42 15.43 -11.85
CA SER A 192 -5.31 15.54 -12.82
C SER A 192 -5.74 16.15 -14.15
N ARG A 193 -7.02 16.01 -14.54
CA ARG A 193 -7.59 16.65 -15.73
C ARG A 193 -8.04 18.09 -15.46
N ALA A 194 -8.69 18.34 -14.32
CA ALA A 194 -9.30 19.64 -14.03
C ALA A 194 -8.29 20.70 -13.56
N LEU A 195 -7.39 20.36 -12.62
CA LEU A 195 -6.50 21.33 -11.98
C LEU A 195 -5.52 22.03 -12.93
N PRO A 196 -4.92 21.36 -13.96
CA PRO A 196 -4.06 22.05 -14.91
C PRO A 196 -4.74 23.20 -15.64
N GLN A 197 -6.05 23.12 -15.90
CA GLN A 197 -6.79 24.19 -16.58
C GLN A 197 -7.00 25.42 -15.69
N THR A 198 -7.02 25.24 -14.36
CA THR A 198 -7.29 26.32 -13.40
C THR A 198 -6.01 26.89 -12.80
N VAL A 199 -5.06 26.03 -12.45
CA VAL A 199 -3.84 26.42 -11.72
C VAL A 199 -2.55 26.04 -12.43
N ALA A 200 -2.60 25.55 -13.68
CA ALA A 200 -1.47 25.13 -14.53
C ALA A 200 -0.74 23.83 -14.13
N TRP A 201 -1.07 23.22 -12.99
CA TRP A 201 -0.44 21.99 -12.52
C TRP A 201 -1.46 21.07 -11.82
N ALA A 202 -1.22 19.76 -11.88
CA ALA A 202 -2.15 18.71 -11.43
C ALA A 202 -2.05 18.32 -9.94
N ARG A 203 -1.13 18.95 -9.18
CA ARG A 203 -0.90 18.58 -7.77
C ARG A 203 -1.71 19.53 -6.84
N PRO A 204 -1.67 19.37 -5.51
CA PRO A 204 -2.18 20.35 -4.53
C PRO A 204 -1.17 21.46 -4.15
N ARG A 205 -1.65 22.70 -3.94
CA ARG A 205 -0.79 23.93 -3.89
C ARG A 205 0.02 24.01 -2.60
N TRP A 206 -0.36 23.16 -1.64
CA TRP A 206 0.25 23.00 -0.34
C TRP A 206 1.71 22.53 -0.38
N CYS A 207 2.15 21.89 -1.48
CA CYS A 207 3.56 21.54 -1.67
C CYS A 207 4.52 22.74 -1.84
N TRP A 208 3.99 23.96 -2.02
CA TRP A 208 4.81 25.16 -2.29
C TRP A 208 4.86 26.17 -1.13
N ARG A 209 4.13 25.92 -0.02
CA ARG A 209 4.02 26.90 1.07
C ARG A 209 5.03 26.66 2.20
N THR A 210 6.29 26.37 1.88
CA THR A 210 7.40 26.35 2.87
C THR A 210 8.64 27.11 2.45
N SER A 211 8.72 27.70 1.25
CA SER A 211 9.85 28.58 0.91
C SER A 211 9.40 30.02 0.67
N SER A 212 9.72 30.91 1.60
CA SER A 212 9.63 32.37 1.43
C SER A 212 10.72 32.95 0.50
N THR A 213 11.36 32.11 -0.31
CA THR A 213 12.38 32.50 -1.28
C THR A 213 11.96 32.14 -2.70
N PRO A 214 12.15 33.02 -3.70
CA PRO A 214 11.63 32.87 -5.06
C PRO A 214 12.43 31.90 -5.93
N THR A 215 13.15 30.95 -5.34
CA THR A 215 13.90 29.91 -6.05
C THR A 215 13.07 28.62 -6.12
N PRO A 216 12.92 27.99 -7.30
CA PRO A 216 12.23 26.71 -7.42
C PRO A 216 13.10 25.65 -6.73
N SER A 217 12.77 25.31 -5.48
CA SER A 217 13.33 24.13 -4.86
C SER A 217 12.60 22.91 -5.43
N TRP A 218 13.33 22.11 -6.20
CA TRP A 218 12.85 20.82 -6.66
C TRP A 218 12.60 19.95 -5.42
N CYS A 219 11.35 19.50 -5.25
CA CYS A 219 11.00 18.44 -4.32
C CYS A 219 11.63 17.14 -4.84
N SER A 220 12.93 16.98 -4.58
CA SER A 220 13.71 15.81 -4.94
C SER A 220 13.57 14.76 -3.85
N ALA A 221 13.14 13.57 -4.25
CA ALA A 221 13.66 12.34 -3.69
C ALA A 221 15.18 12.46 -3.67
N ARG A 222 15.75 12.72 -2.48
CA ARG A 222 17.20 12.95 -2.35
C ARG A 222 17.92 11.61 -2.35
N THR A 223 18.22 11.10 -3.55
CA THR A 223 19.46 10.37 -3.75
C THR A 223 20.60 11.40 -3.67
N ARG A 224 21.54 11.22 -2.73
CA ARG A 224 22.76 12.03 -2.66
C ARG A 224 23.65 11.71 -3.86
N PRO A 225 24.17 12.69 -4.62
CA PRO A 225 25.27 12.43 -5.55
C PRO A 225 26.60 12.31 -4.79
N PRO A 226 27.57 11.53 -5.29
CA PRO A 226 28.86 11.33 -4.63
C PRO A 226 29.71 12.60 -4.73
N THR A 227 30.40 12.90 -3.64
CA THR A 227 31.42 13.95 -3.56
C THR A 227 32.62 13.60 -4.43
N THR A 228 32.91 14.41 -5.44
CA THR A 228 34.26 14.55 -6.00
C THR A 228 34.67 16.01 -5.94
N ARG A 229 35.73 16.26 -5.15
CA ARG A 229 36.53 17.49 -5.14
C ARG A 229 37.18 17.69 -6.51
N ALA A 230 37.22 18.94 -6.96
CA ALA A 230 38.29 19.45 -7.80
C ALA A 230 38.47 20.95 -7.50
N CYS A 231 39.74 21.31 -7.29
CA CYS A 231 40.31 22.57 -6.82
C CYS A 231 40.16 22.85 -5.31
#